data_AF-A0A837KFD5-F1
#
_entry.id   AF-A0A837KFD5-F1
#
_cell.length_a   1.000
_cell.length_b   1.000
_cell.length_c   1.000
_cell.angle_alpha   90.00
_cell.angle_beta   90.00
_cell.angle_gamma   90.00
#
_symmetry.space_group_name_H-M   'P 1'
#
loop_
_entity.id
_entity.type
_entity.pdbx_description
1 polymer ?
#
loop_
_entity_poly.entity_id
_entity_poly.type
_entity_poly.pdbx_seq_one_letter_code
_entity_poly.pdbx_strand_id
1 'polypeptide(L)'
;MGQLIAVLLNIMVMLLVPLGLLQVHTVVQARNELLEVSAAATKYVSNHGGTSAANLQQEVRALIARELREKKFSIPDKELSVSVTRTRSLDPVLWSHEDEFVVELAIPYPGFTSWIPMPANSLQVQRIGTVNIMDYDL
;
A
#
# COMPACT_ATOMS: atom_id res chain seq x y z
N MET A 1 7.64 42.53 -26.91
CA MET A 1 8.28 41.28 -26.46
C MET A 1 8.10 41.02 -24.96
N GLY A 2 8.46 41.93 -24.05
CA GLY A 2 8.35 41.71 -22.59
C GLY A 2 6.95 41.40 -22.06
N GLN A 3 5.90 42.00 -22.63
CA GLN A 3 4.51 41.75 -22.23
C GLN A 3 4.02 40.34 -22.60
N LEU A 4 4.49 39.80 -23.74
CA LEU A 4 4.20 38.43 -24.18
C LEU A 4 4.85 37.40 -23.24
N ILE A 5 6.10 37.66 -22.84
CA ILE A 5 6.82 36.83 -21.87
C ILE A 5 6.11 36.84 -20.52
N ALA A 6 5.69 38.01 -20.04
CA ALA A 6 4.96 38.14 -18.78
C ALA A 6 3.62 37.37 -18.78
N VAL A 7 2.87 37.44 -19.88
CA VAL A 7 1.61 36.69 -20.04
C VAL A 7 1.85 35.17 -20.01
N LEU A 8 2.87 34.68 -20.73
CA LEU A 8 3.22 33.26 -20.72
C LEU A 8 3.64 32.77 -19.34
N LEU A 9 4.45 33.55 -18.62
CA LEU A 9 4.86 33.23 -17.25
C LEU A 9 3.67 33.16 -16.30
N ASN A 10 2.72 34.09 -16.43
CA ASN A 10 1.54 34.12 -15.57
C ASN A 10 0.63 32.91 -15.82
N ILE A 11 0.45 32.49 -17.08
CA ILE A 11 -0.29 31.28 -17.44
C ILE A 11 0.42 30.03 -16.87
N MET A 12 1.75 29.94 -17.00
CA MET A 12 2.50 28.80 -16.44
C MET A 12 2.33 28.70 -14.92
N VAL A 13 2.44 29.81 -14.20
CA VAL A 13 2.25 29.82 -12.73
C VAL A 13 0.82 29.40 -12.36
N MET A 14 -0.18 29.89 -13.09
CA MET A 14 -1.58 29.56 -12.86
C MET A 14 -1.89 28.07 -13.09
N LEU A 15 -1.14 27.39 -13.96
CA LEU A 15 -1.24 25.94 -14.19
C LEU A 15 -0.42 25.11 -13.20
N LEU A 16 0.71 25.61 -12.71
CA LEU A 16 1.60 24.86 -11.82
C LEU A 16 0.95 24.55 -10.47
N VAL A 17 0.19 25.50 -9.92
CA VAL A 17 -0.50 25.35 -8.64
C VAL A 17 -1.53 24.21 -8.64
N PRO A 18 -2.51 24.15 -9.56
CA PRO A 18 -3.47 23.05 -9.58
C PRO A 18 -2.82 21.70 -9.91
N LEU A 19 -1.77 21.68 -10.74
CA LEU A 19 -1.01 20.45 -11.00
C LEU A 19 -0.34 19.91 -9.72
N GLY A 20 0.27 20.78 -8.92
CA GLY A 20 0.85 20.38 -7.63
C GLY A 20 -0.21 19.85 -6.66
N LEU A 21 -1.38 20.48 -6.59
CA LEU A 21 -2.48 20.01 -5.74
C LEU A 21 -2.99 18.63 -6.16
N LEU A 22 -3.17 18.40 -7.47
CA LEU A 22 -3.57 17.10 -8.01
C LEU A 22 -2.54 16.02 -7.66
N GLN A 23 -1.25 16.31 -7.81
CA GLN A 23 -0.17 15.37 -7.46
C GLN A 23 -0.23 14.97 -5.99
N VAL A 24 -0.34 15.94 -5.08
CA VAL A 24 -0.43 15.66 -3.63
C VAL A 24 -1.67 14.84 -3.33
N HIS A 25 -2.82 15.19 -3.90
CA HIS A 25 -4.05 14.44 -3.71
C HIS A 25 -3.90 12.99 -4.16
N THR A 26 -3.33 12.73 -5.34
CA THR A 26 -3.13 11.36 -5.85
C THR A 26 -2.24 10.54 -4.93
N VAL A 27 -1.15 11.12 -4.42
CA VAL A 27 -0.25 10.43 -3.49
C VAL A 27 -0.93 10.11 -2.16
N VAL A 28 -1.67 11.08 -1.60
CA VAL A 28 -2.41 10.90 -0.34
C VAL A 28 -3.51 9.85 -0.50
N GLN A 29 -4.22 9.88 -1.63
CA GLN A 29 -5.25 8.89 -1.94
C GLN A 29 -4.65 7.48 -2.04
N ALA A 30 -3.60 7.29 -2.82
CA ALA A 30 -2.94 5.99 -2.96
C ALA A 30 -2.40 5.47 -1.60
N ARG A 31 -1.86 6.37 -0.77
CA ARG A 31 -1.43 6.01 0.59
C ARG A 31 -2.58 5.55 1.48
N ASN A 32 -3.73 6.22 1.42
CA ASN A 32 -4.91 5.85 2.19
C ASN A 32 -5.47 4.50 1.74
N GLU A 33 -5.55 4.27 0.42
CA GLU A 33 -5.95 2.97 -0.14
C GLU A 33 -5.02 1.85 0.35
N LEU A 34 -3.70 2.07 0.36
CA LEU A 34 -2.74 1.11 0.93
C LEU A 34 -2.90 0.90 2.44
N LEU A 35 -3.21 1.95 3.20
CA LEU A 35 -3.46 1.84 4.64
C LEU A 35 -4.72 0.99 4.93
N GLU A 36 -5.72 1.06 4.07
CA GLU A 36 -6.94 0.28 4.21
C GLU A 36 -6.73 -1.19 3.83
N VAL A 37 -6.09 -1.43 2.68
CA VAL A 37 -5.74 -2.78 2.22
C VAL A 37 -4.77 -3.47 3.19
N SER A 38 -3.77 -2.75 3.72
CA SER A 38 -2.86 -3.31 4.73
C SER A 38 -3.57 -3.68 6.02
N ALA A 39 -4.61 -2.93 6.43
CA ALA A 39 -5.41 -3.28 7.59
C ALA A 39 -6.19 -4.58 7.37
N ALA A 40 -6.82 -4.74 6.20
CA ALA A 40 -7.52 -5.97 5.82
C ALA A 40 -6.57 -7.18 5.75
N ALA A 41 -5.40 -7.00 5.13
CA ALA A 41 -4.36 -8.03 5.05
C ALA A 41 -3.82 -8.42 6.43
N THR A 42 -3.54 -7.44 7.29
CA THR A 42 -3.06 -7.69 8.67
C THR A 42 -4.10 -8.46 9.48
N LYS A 43 -5.37 -8.10 9.37
CA LYS A 43 -6.47 -8.82 10.04
C LYS A 43 -6.59 -10.25 9.52
N TYR A 44 -6.46 -10.46 8.21
CA TYR A 44 -6.50 -11.79 7.63
C TYR A 44 -5.36 -12.68 8.16
N VAL A 45 -4.12 -12.16 8.15
CA VAL A 45 -2.94 -12.86 8.66
C VAL A 45 -3.07 -13.16 10.15
N SER A 46 -3.57 -12.20 10.94
CA SER A 46 -3.80 -12.40 12.38
C SER A 46 -4.76 -13.55 12.65
N ASN A 47 -5.84 -13.65 11.86
CA ASN A 47 -6.89 -14.67 12.03
C ASN A 47 -6.53 -16.04 11.42
N HIS A 48 -5.73 -16.08 10.35
CA HIS A 48 -5.38 -17.31 9.62
C HIS A 48 -3.93 -17.74 9.86
N GLY A 49 -3.29 -17.21 10.91
CA GLY A 49 -1.92 -17.55 11.27
C GLY A 49 -1.81 -18.95 11.87
N GLY A 50 -2.10 -19.97 11.08
CA GLY A 50 -1.97 -21.40 11.39
C GLY A 50 -1.68 -22.23 10.13
N THR A 51 -1.44 -21.57 8.99
CA THR A 51 -1.15 -22.19 7.69
C THR A 51 0.33 -22.00 7.32
N SER A 52 0.78 -22.70 6.28
CA SER A 52 2.15 -22.54 5.78
C SER A 52 2.39 -21.12 5.22
N ALA A 53 3.60 -20.60 5.38
CA ALA A 53 3.94 -19.25 4.92
C ALA A 53 3.66 -19.02 3.42
N ALA A 54 3.87 -20.06 2.59
CA ALA A 54 3.60 -20.00 1.15
C ALA A 54 2.10 -19.87 0.84
N ASN A 55 1.26 -20.65 1.52
CA ASN A 55 -0.20 -20.58 1.35
C ASN A 55 -0.73 -19.23 1.85
N LEU A 56 -0.26 -18.78 3.02
CA LEU A 56 -0.66 -17.50 3.60
C LEU A 56 -0.35 -16.33 2.65
N GLN A 57 0.85 -16.31 2.05
CA GLN A 57 1.23 -15.26 1.12
C GLN A 57 0.33 -15.24 -0.13
N GLN A 58 -0.01 -16.42 -0.66
CA GLN A 58 -0.91 -16.53 -1.82
C GLN A 58 -2.34 -16.09 -1.48
N GLU A 59 -2.86 -16.49 -0.32
CA GLU A 59 -4.20 -16.11 0.15
C GLU A 59 -4.31 -14.62 0.44
N VAL A 60 -3.31 -14.03 1.11
CA VAL A 60 -3.24 -12.59 1.35
C VAL A 60 -3.22 -11.82 0.04
N ARG A 61 -2.45 -12.28 -0.95
CA ARG A 61 -2.42 -11.67 -2.28
C ARG A 61 -3.79 -11.75 -2.98
N ALA A 62 -4.46 -12.90 -2.90
CA ALA A 62 -5.79 -13.08 -3.47
C ALA A 62 -6.85 -12.19 -2.79
N LEU A 63 -6.78 -12.07 -1.46
CA LEU A 63 -7.65 -11.18 -0.68
C LEU A 63 -7.43 -9.72 -1.07
N ILE A 64 -6.19 -9.28 -1.15
CA ILE A 64 -5.84 -7.92 -1.57
C ILE A 64 -6.34 -7.64 -2.98
N ALA A 65 -6.12 -8.55 -3.93
CA ALA A 65 -6.60 -8.40 -5.29
C ALA A 65 -8.13 -8.33 -5.37
N ARG A 66 -8.85 -9.04 -4.49
CA ARG A 66 -10.31 -8.95 -4.37
C ARG A 66 -10.74 -7.60 -3.79
N GLU A 67 -10.15 -7.17 -2.68
CA GLU A 67 -10.45 -5.88 -2.03
C GLU A 67 -10.23 -4.70 -2.99
N LEU A 68 -9.13 -4.70 -3.75
CA LEU A 68 -8.83 -3.68 -4.76
C LEU A 68 -9.95 -3.59 -5.81
N ARG A 69 -10.46 -4.73 -6.28
CA ARG A 69 -11.53 -4.79 -7.29
C ARG A 69 -12.89 -4.38 -6.72
N GLU A 70 -13.24 -4.88 -5.54
CA GLU A 70 -14.54 -4.62 -4.91
C GLU A 70 -14.69 -3.16 -4.49
N LYS A 71 -13.64 -2.58 -3.91
CA LYS A 71 -13.63 -1.17 -3.48
C LYS A 71 -13.28 -0.19 -4.60
N LYS A 72 -12.98 -0.70 -5.80
CA LYS A 72 -12.62 0.08 -7.00
C LYS A 72 -11.48 1.07 -6.71
N PHE A 73 -10.46 0.59 -6.01
CA PHE A 73 -9.28 1.39 -5.70
C PHE A 73 -8.50 1.75 -6.96
N SER A 74 -7.81 2.88 -6.90
CA SER A 74 -7.03 3.41 -8.01
C SER A 74 -5.73 2.63 -8.24
N ILE A 75 -5.28 1.88 -7.23
CA ILE A 75 -4.07 1.07 -7.27
C ILE A 75 -4.28 -0.19 -8.14
N PRO A 76 -3.46 -0.39 -9.20
CA PRO A 76 -3.49 -1.61 -9.98
C PRO A 76 -2.79 -2.76 -9.26
N ASP A 77 -3.44 -3.93 -9.21
CA ASP A 77 -2.93 -5.16 -8.57
C ASP A 77 -1.53 -5.58 -9.04
N LYS A 78 -1.21 -5.33 -10.32
CA LYS A 78 0.09 -5.68 -10.91
C LYS A 78 1.27 -4.87 -10.39
N GLU A 79 1.01 -3.65 -9.90
CA GLU A 79 2.05 -2.75 -9.39
C GLU A 79 2.23 -2.87 -7.88
N LEU A 80 1.36 -3.64 -7.22
CA LEU A 80 1.39 -3.86 -5.78
C LEU A 80 2.34 -5.01 -5.42
N SER A 81 3.41 -4.66 -4.70
CA SER A 81 4.24 -5.62 -4.00
C SER A 81 3.66 -5.91 -2.63
N VAL A 82 3.54 -7.19 -2.29
CA VAL A 82 3.02 -7.68 -1.02
C VAL A 82 4.06 -8.59 -0.40
N SER A 83 4.53 -8.23 0.79
CA SER A 83 5.41 -9.07 1.60
C SER A 83 4.79 -9.30 2.98
N VAL A 84 4.86 -10.53 3.46
CA VAL A 84 4.43 -10.92 4.80
C VAL A 84 5.61 -11.63 5.44
N THR A 85 6.24 -10.98 6.42
CA THR A 85 7.46 -11.48 7.06
C THR A 85 7.19 -11.76 8.53
N ARG A 86 7.51 -12.96 9.00
CA ARG A 86 7.46 -13.29 10.42
C ARG A 86 8.69 -12.70 11.11
N THR A 87 8.49 -11.84 12.11
CA THR A 87 9.57 -11.17 12.85
C THR A 87 9.89 -11.87 14.17
N ARG A 88 8.92 -12.55 14.77
CA ARG A 88 9.11 -13.35 15.98
C ARG A 88 8.40 -14.70 15.82
N SER A 89 9.11 -15.78 16.14
CA SER A 89 8.69 -17.15 15.92
C SER A 89 8.86 -17.94 17.20
N LEU A 90 7.78 -18.53 17.72
CA LEU A 90 7.86 -19.55 18.78
C LEU A 90 8.01 -20.97 18.21
N ASP A 91 7.46 -21.25 17.03
CA ASP A 91 7.52 -22.57 16.35
C ASP A 91 8.05 -22.43 14.90
N PRO A 92 9.09 -23.17 14.46
CA PRO A 92 9.70 -23.00 13.14
C PRO A 92 8.83 -23.46 11.95
N VAL A 93 7.77 -24.24 12.16
CA VAL A 93 7.00 -24.86 11.05
C VAL A 93 5.62 -24.23 10.87
N LEU A 94 4.93 -23.92 11.96
CA LEU A 94 3.60 -23.31 11.94
C LEU A 94 3.66 -21.89 12.49
N TRP A 95 2.86 -21.02 11.89
CA TRP A 95 2.51 -19.75 12.52
C TRP A 95 1.62 -20.12 13.71
N SER A 96 2.04 -19.76 14.92
CA SER A 96 1.41 -20.11 16.17
C SER A 96 0.92 -18.85 16.88
N HIS A 97 0.03 -19.05 17.85
CA HIS A 97 -0.39 -18.01 18.77
C HIS A 97 0.86 -17.35 19.40
N GLU A 98 0.91 -16.01 19.45
CA GLU A 98 2.05 -15.17 19.89
C GLU A 98 3.13 -14.83 18.86
N ASP A 99 3.05 -15.31 17.62
CA ASP A 99 4.00 -14.85 16.60
C ASP A 99 3.76 -13.39 16.19
N GLU A 100 4.85 -12.66 15.97
CA GLU A 100 4.80 -11.32 15.41
C GLU A 100 5.11 -11.38 13.92
N PHE A 101 4.38 -10.59 13.14
CA PHE A 101 4.56 -10.47 11.70
C PHE A 101 4.48 -9.02 11.24
N VAL A 102 5.10 -8.78 10.09
CA VAL A 102 5.07 -7.52 9.36
C VAL A 102 4.42 -7.77 8.01
N VAL A 103 3.34 -7.03 7.73
CA VAL A 103 2.78 -6.90 6.38
C VAL A 103 3.35 -5.62 5.78
N GLU A 104 4.04 -5.76 4.66
CA GLU A 104 4.56 -4.67 3.87
C GLU A 104 3.86 -4.63 2.51
N LEU A 105 3.26 -3.49 2.21
CA LEU A 105 2.68 -3.19 0.91
C LEU A 105 3.45 -2.04 0.28
N ALA A 106 3.82 -2.20 -1.00
CA ALA A 106 4.56 -1.18 -1.73
C ALA A 106 4.01 -1.01 -3.14
N ILE A 107 3.91 0.25 -3.59
CA ILE A 107 3.60 0.62 -4.97
C ILE A 107 4.65 1.61 -5.50
N PRO A 108 4.92 1.65 -6.80
CA PRO A 108 5.67 2.75 -7.38
C PRO A 108 4.93 4.08 -7.14
N TYR A 109 5.68 5.19 -7.04
CA TYR A 109 5.03 6.50 -7.00
C TYR A 109 4.21 6.72 -8.30
N PRO A 110 2.99 7.29 -8.21
CA PRO A 110 2.17 7.54 -9.38
C PRO A 110 2.92 8.36 -10.44
N GLY A 111 2.89 7.96 -11.71
CA GLY A 111 3.74 8.53 -12.77
C GLY A 111 3.67 10.06 -12.92
N PHE A 112 2.58 10.69 -12.49
CA PHE A 112 2.44 12.14 -12.46
C PHE A 112 3.40 12.86 -11.51
N THR A 113 3.97 12.16 -10.50
CA THR A 113 4.95 12.73 -9.56
C THR A 113 6.38 12.68 -10.08
N SER A 114 6.65 12.00 -11.21
CA SER A 114 8.01 11.87 -11.79
C SER A 114 8.66 13.19 -12.20
N TRP A 115 7.89 14.28 -12.23
CA TRP A 115 8.32 15.63 -12.60
C TRP A 115 8.95 16.37 -11.41
N ILE A 116 8.81 15.82 -10.19
CA ILE A 116 9.42 16.34 -8.97
C ILE A 116 10.31 15.23 -8.40
N PRO A 117 11.61 15.48 -8.17
CA PRO A 117 12.48 14.49 -7.58
C PRO A 117 11.99 14.15 -6.16
N MET A 118 11.39 12.96 -6.01
CA MET A 118 11.06 12.38 -4.72
C MET A 118 12.27 11.60 -4.20
N PRO A 119 12.59 11.68 -2.89
CA PRO A 119 13.71 10.96 -2.31
C PRO A 119 13.50 9.43 -2.27
N ALA A 120 12.28 8.95 -2.48
CA ALA A 120 11.91 7.55 -2.48
C ALA A 120 11.25 7.15 -3.81
N ASN A 121 11.56 5.95 -4.30
CA ASN A 121 11.04 5.42 -5.58
C ASN A 121 9.69 4.70 -5.45
N SER A 122 9.26 4.40 -4.22
CA SER A 122 8.02 3.67 -3.94
C SER A 122 7.32 4.24 -2.71
N LEU A 123 5.99 4.21 -2.73
CA LEU A 123 5.17 4.46 -1.56
C LEU A 123 4.95 3.13 -0.82
N GLN A 124 5.39 3.08 0.44
CA GLN A 124 5.38 1.88 1.26
C GLN A 124 4.52 2.09 2.51
N VAL A 125 3.79 1.05 2.89
CA VAL A 125 3.03 0.98 4.13
C VAL A 125 3.40 -0.33 4.81
N GLN A 126 3.86 -0.22 6.06
CA GLN A 126 4.17 -1.35 6.91
C GLN A 126 3.21 -1.40 8.09
N ARG A 127 2.74 -2.59 8.42
CA ARG A 127 1.98 -2.86 9.64
C ARG A 127 2.54 -4.06 10.37
N ILE A 128 2.69 -3.90 11.68
CA ILE A 128 3.08 -4.97 12.59
C ILE A 128 1.79 -5.53 13.19
N GLY A 129 1.68 -6.86 13.22
CA GLY A 129 0.57 -7.57 13.85
C GLY A 129 1.08 -8.77 14.64
N THR A 130 0.22 -9.27 15.52
CA THR A 130 0.41 -10.56 16.19
C THR A 130 -0.59 -11.56 15.65
N VAL A 131 -0.15 -12.81 15.49
CA VAL A 131 -1.03 -13.92 15.19
C VAL A 131 -1.93 -14.14 16.39
N ASN A 132 -3.23 -14.02 16.16
CA ASN A 132 -4.23 -14.25 17.17
C ASN A 132 -5.30 -15.16 16.56
N ILE A 133 -4.98 -16.44 16.47
CA ILE A 133 -5.98 -17.48 16.26
C ILE A 133 -6.78 -17.58 17.56
N MET A 134 -7.64 -16.60 17.85
CA MET A 134 -8.79 -16.91 18.68
C MET A 134 -9.76 -17.66 17.78
N ASP A 135 -10.14 -18.86 18.19
CA ASP A 135 -11.25 -19.64 17.63
C ASP A 135 -12.53 -18.80 17.68
N TYR A 136 -12.70 -17.85 16.76
CA TYR A 136 -13.97 -17.21 16.52
C TYR A 136 -14.56 -17.83 15.25
N ASP A 137 -15.40 -18.83 15.53
CA ASP A 137 -16.49 -19.40 14.76
C ASP A 137 -16.18 -20.18 13.46
N LEU A 138 -16.38 -21.50 13.59
CA LEU A 138 -16.89 -22.45 12.59
C LEU A 138 -18.13 -21.91 11.83
#